data_AF-A0A402BBB2-F1
#
_entry.id   AF-A0A402BBB2-F1
#
_cell.length_a   1.000
_cell.length_b   1.000
_cell.length_c   1.000
_cell.angle_alpha   90.00
_cell.angle_beta   90.00
_cell.angle_gamma   90.00
#
_symmetry.space_group_name_H-M   'P 1'
#
loop_
_entity.id
_entity.type
_entity.pdbx_description
1 polymer ?
#
loop_
_entity_poly.entity_id
_entity_poly.type
_entity_poly.pdbx_seq_one_letter_code
_entity_poly.pdbx_strand_id
1 'polypeptide(L)'
;MSGQENKFQESNSQENRFQKRNFQLVLLIGLFLSVCFDLLKNAISLPAWIGPIVPLLIIAFVALLILVETMKEEDTSTTQGRRAFLNHLVLPAATISLLTFLGGFLIIKEGDMQKERDQLKKAQQAFEAQRKSQLTRLRIGWLPIGNSPGGKVDTSNFNNSLANLLGIPVSSESIGSTYTDTVNALAQGRVEVGWLGPFSYLHAHQKYGAKVILRQVRTEGQKTYQSYIIVGANSGIHTLQGLKSQTFAFVDPLSTSGNLIPRYVLKKAGIDPDKDIRGVYAGSHEEVLQGVFSGKYPAGAVSSDNYDLYQKEARTPSLIILAKSFPIPSGPIAVRKDIQLYDVLRVQDAFLTIGESDPAILNTIGFVGFAKATDDTYKELLEIASYLNIDISKYNG
;
A
#
# COMPACT_ATOMS: atom_id res chain seq x y z
N MET A 1 20.71 -44.24 23.14
CA MET A 1 20.61 -42.86 23.66
C MET A 1 21.92 -42.05 23.54
N SER A 2 23.09 -42.63 23.23
CA SER A 2 24.38 -41.90 23.19
C SER A 2 24.70 -41.13 21.90
N GLY A 3 23.91 -41.29 20.81
CA GLY A 3 24.20 -40.65 19.52
C GLY A 3 23.63 -39.24 19.33
N GLN A 4 22.58 -38.86 20.06
CA GLN A 4 21.98 -37.52 19.96
C GLN A 4 22.59 -36.52 20.94
N GLU A 5 23.03 -36.96 22.13
CA GLU A 5 23.75 -36.09 23.07
C GLU A 5 25.11 -35.63 22.52
N ASN A 6 25.83 -36.50 21.79
CA ASN A 6 27.11 -36.13 21.17
C ASN A 6 26.96 -35.07 20.06
N LYS A 7 25.89 -35.13 19.24
CA LYS A 7 25.63 -34.09 18.22
C LYS A 7 25.22 -32.76 18.83
N PHE A 8 24.51 -32.76 19.95
CA PHE A 8 24.10 -31.54 20.64
C PHE A 8 25.29 -30.86 21.34
N GLN A 9 26.20 -31.64 21.93
CA GLN A 9 27.46 -31.13 22.49
C GLN A 9 28.43 -30.64 21.41
N GLU A 10 28.55 -31.35 20.28
CA GLU A 10 29.38 -30.88 19.15
C GLU A 10 28.85 -29.57 18.55
N SER A 11 27.53 -29.46 18.34
CA SER A 11 26.84 -28.24 17.87
C SER A 11 27.10 -27.05 18.79
N ASN A 12 26.88 -27.21 20.09
CA ASN A 12 27.16 -26.15 21.08
C ASN A 12 28.65 -25.82 21.18
N SER A 13 29.55 -26.78 20.95
CA SER A 13 31.00 -26.52 20.92
C SER A 13 31.45 -25.78 19.65
N GLN A 14 30.75 -25.99 18.53
CA GLN A 14 31.03 -25.32 17.27
C GLN A 14 30.46 -23.90 17.26
N GLU A 15 29.24 -23.69 17.77
CA GLU A 15 28.62 -22.38 17.93
C GLU A 15 29.42 -21.51 18.91
N ASN A 16 29.89 -22.07 20.04
CA ASN A 16 30.81 -21.37 20.96
C ASN A 16 32.16 -21.06 20.33
N ARG A 17 32.74 -21.97 19.54
CA ARG A 17 34.01 -21.71 18.83
C ARG A 17 33.86 -20.64 17.75
N PHE A 18 32.74 -20.62 17.05
CA PHE A 18 32.41 -19.63 16.03
C PHE A 18 32.21 -18.24 16.65
N GLN A 19 31.41 -18.11 17.72
CA GLN A 19 31.22 -16.85 18.44
C GLN A 19 32.53 -16.30 19.03
N LYS A 20 33.37 -17.18 19.59
CA LYS A 20 34.66 -16.77 20.17
C LYS A 20 35.65 -16.29 19.09
N ARG A 21 35.60 -16.87 17.89
CA ARG A 21 36.43 -16.47 16.74
C ARG A 21 35.98 -15.13 16.15
N ASN A 22 34.67 -14.88 16.08
CA ASN A 22 34.12 -13.60 15.63
C ASN A 22 34.39 -12.48 16.64
N PHE A 23 34.29 -12.76 17.95
CA PHE A 23 34.63 -11.80 18.99
C PHE A 23 36.12 -11.39 18.94
N GLN A 24 37.02 -12.35 18.72
CA GLN A 24 38.45 -12.07 18.50
C GLN A 24 38.71 -11.25 17.24
N LEU A 25 37.96 -11.51 16.15
CA LEU A 25 38.06 -10.75 14.90
C LEU A 25 37.62 -9.29 15.09
N VAL A 26 36.53 -9.04 15.82
CA VAL A 26 36.04 -7.69 16.15
C VAL A 26 37.04 -6.93 17.01
N LEU A 27 37.65 -7.59 18.01
CA LEU A 27 38.73 -7.02 18.83
C LEU A 27 39.95 -6.64 17.98
N LEU A 28 40.33 -7.50 17.03
CA LEU A 28 41.43 -7.27 16.09
C LEU A 28 41.15 -6.10 15.14
N ILE A 29 39.92 -5.98 14.61
CA ILE A 29 39.50 -4.86 13.78
C ILE A 29 39.49 -3.56 14.58
N GLY A 30 38.99 -3.57 15.82
CA GLY A 30 39.02 -2.41 16.72
C GLY A 30 40.44 -1.93 17.02
N LEU A 31 41.36 -2.87 17.30
CA LEU A 31 42.78 -2.58 17.50
C LEU A 31 43.43 -2.02 16.22
N PHE A 32 43.15 -2.61 15.07
CA PHE A 32 43.65 -2.16 13.78
C PHE A 32 43.18 -0.73 13.45
N LEU A 33 41.91 -0.42 13.66
CA LEU A 33 41.34 0.92 13.44
C LEU A 33 41.93 1.96 14.40
N SER A 34 42.18 1.59 15.65
CA SER A 34 42.87 2.46 16.62
C SER A 34 44.29 2.81 16.16
N VAL A 35 45.04 1.81 15.69
CA VAL A 35 46.41 2.01 15.17
C VAL A 35 46.40 2.84 13.88
N CYS A 36 45.48 2.57 12.95
CA CYS A 36 45.31 3.39 11.75
C CYS A 36 44.97 4.83 12.08
N PHE A 37 44.15 5.07 13.11
CA PHE A 37 43.80 6.42 13.56
C PHE A 37 44.99 7.15 14.18
N ASP A 38 45.79 6.49 15.04
CA ASP A 38 47.01 7.09 15.59
C ASP A 38 48.04 7.42 14.49
N LEU A 39 48.14 6.59 13.46
CA LEU A 39 48.96 6.88 12.27
C LEU A 39 48.41 8.07 11.48
N LEU A 40 47.09 8.17 11.31
CA LEU A 40 46.43 9.29 10.61
C LEU A 40 46.59 10.62 11.36
N LYS A 41 46.51 10.58 12.70
CA LYS A 41 46.66 11.72 13.61
C LYS A 41 48.08 12.30 13.57
N ASN A 42 49.07 11.46 13.27
CA ASN A 42 50.46 11.87 13.07
C ASN A 42 50.75 12.30 11.63
N ALA A 43 49.95 11.86 10.65
CA ALA A 43 50.10 12.21 9.23
C ALA A 43 49.37 13.51 8.83
N ILE A 44 48.31 13.90 9.55
CA ILE A 44 47.45 15.06 9.23
C ILE A 44 47.29 15.92 10.50
N SER A 45 47.59 17.22 10.41
CA SER A 45 47.40 18.16 11.52
C SER A 45 45.92 18.40 11.81
N LEU A 46 45.32 17.52 12.62
CA LEU A 46 43.94 17.69 13.07
C LEU A 46 43.86 18.69 14.24
N PRO A 47 42.82 19.54 14.29
CA PRO A 47 42.56 20.39 15.45
C PRO A 47 42.49 19.59 16.75
N ALA A 48 43.10 20.11 17.83
CA ALA A 48 43.24 19.44 19.12
C ALA A 48 41.91 18.94 19.73
N TRP A 49 40.78 19.54 19.33
CA TRP A 49 39.43 19.21 19.80
C TRP A 49 38.82 17.95 19.16
N ILE A 50 39.38 17.43 18.07
CA ILE A 50 38.89 16.18 17.42
C ILE A 50 39.40 14.94 18.17
N GLY A 51 40.56 15.03 18.82
CA GLY A 51 41.22 13.93 19.52
C GLY A 51 40.34 13.16 20.53
N PRO A 52 39.51 13.83 21.35
CA PRO A 52 38.65 13.16 22.34
C PRO A 52 37.36 12.54 21.76
N ILE A 53 36.90 12.99 20.59
CA ILE A 53 35.59 12.61 20.02
C ILE A 53 35.69 11.29 19.24
N VAL A 54 36.82 11.05 18.58
CA VAL A 54 36.99 9.88 17.72
C VAL A 54 36.94 8.54 18.47
N PRO A 55 37.54 8.38 19.67
CA PRO A 55 37.41 7.15 20.44
C PRO A 55 35.94 6.81 20.77
N LEU A 56 35.11 7.82 21.05
CA LEU A 56 33.70 7.64 21.36
C LEU A 56 32.89 7.19 20.14
N LEU A 57 33.20 7.72 18.95
CA LEU A 57 32.57 7.30 17.70
C LEU A 57 32.97 5.87 17.31
N ILE A 58 34.23 5.50 17.53
CA ILE A 58 34.71 4.13 17.29
C ILE A 58 34.04 3.15 18.26
N ILE A 59 33.94 3.50 19.55
CA ILE A 59 33.24 2.67 20.56
C ILE A 59 31.76 2.50 20.20
N ALA A 60 31.08 3.58 19.78
CA ALA A 60 29.68 3.51 19.36
C ALA A 60 29.48 2.65 18.11
N PHE A 61 30.40 2.72 17.14
CA PHE A 61 30.36 1.91 15.93
C PHE A 61 30.63 0.42 16.22
N VAL A 62 31.59 0.11 17.08
CA VAL A 62 31.87 -1.27 17.52
C VAL A 62 30.70 -1.86 18.32
N ALA A 63 30.07 -1.06 19.19
CA ALA A 63 28.88 -1.48 19.92
C ALA A 63 27.69 -1.79 18.97
N LEU A 64 27.52 -0.98 17.91
CA LEU A 64 26.51 -1.21 16.88
C LEU A 64 26.78 -2.50 16.10
N LEU A 65 28.03 -2.78 15.74
CA LEU A 65 28.41 -4.01 15.03
C LEU A 65 28.19 -5.26 15.90
N ILE A 66 28.57 -5.20 17.19
CA ILE A 66 28.32 -6.31 18.13
C ILE A 66 26.81 -6.55 18.27
N LEU A 67 26.00 -5.48 18.36
CA LEU A 67 24.54 -5.60 18.41
C LEU A 67 23.99 -6.30 17.16
N VAL A 68 24.45 -5.92 15.97
CA VAL A 68 24.03 -6.53 14.69
C VAL A 68 24.43 -8.00 14.59
N GLU A 69 25.64 -8.37 15.05
CA GLU A 69 26.18 -9.73 14.99
C GLU A 69 25.52 -10.68 16.03
N THR A 70 25.05 -10.16 17.16
CA THR A 70 24.41 -10.97 18.22
C THR A 70 22.96 -11.37 17.95
N MET A 71 22.35 -10.91 16.86
CA MET A 71 20.93 -11.13 16.56
C MET A 71 20.73 -12.34 15.65
N LYS A 72 19.79 -13.25 16.00
CA LYS A 72 19.41 -14.39 15.14
C LYS A 72 18.35 -13.99 14.12
N GLU A 73 18.35 -14.65 12.95
CA GLU A 73 17.41 -14.42 11.84
C GLU A 73 15.92 -14.55 12.25
N GLU A 74 15.61 -15.35 13.27
CA GLU A 74 14.24 -15.57 13.76
C GLU A 74 13.57 -14.31 14.35
N ASP A 75 14.34 -13.37 14.94
CA ASP A 75 13.81 -12.23 15.71
C ASP A 75 13.17 -11.12 14.86
N THR A 76 13.36 -11.15 13.53
CA THR A 76 12.84 -10.10 12.60
C THR A 76 11.67 -10.57 11.73
N SER A 77 11.28 -11.84 11.87
CA SER A 77 10.26 -12.49 11.03
C SER A 77 8.82 -12.15 11.44
N THR A 78 8.58 -11.76 12.70
CA THR A 78 7.24 -11.45 13.25
C THR A 78 7.06 -9.97 13.60
N THR A 79 5.82 -9.47 13.60
CA THR A 79 5.50 -8.07 13.95
C THR A 79 5.87 -7.72 15.40
N GLN A 80 5.76 -8.69 16.32
CA GLN A 80 6.18 -8.53 17.71
C GLN A 80 7.71 -8.43 17.82
N GLY A 81 8.44 -9.27 17.07
CA GLY A 81 9.89 -9.18 16.94
C GLY A 81 10.36 -7.85 16.33
N ARG A 82 9.65 -7.34 15.31
CA ARG A 82 9.93 -6.02 14.69
C ARG A 82 9.64 -4.84 15.63
N ARG A 83 8.61 -4.92 16.50
CA ARG A 83 8.34 -3.91 17.53
C ARG A 83 9.38 -3.95 18.65
N ALA A 84 9.79 -5.14 19.10
CA ALA A 84 10.88 -5.30 20.06
C ALA A 84 12.21 -4.78 19.47
N PHE A 85 12.48 -5.06 18.19
CA PHE A 85 13.60 -4.54 17.41
C PHE A 85 13.63 -3.02 17.38
N LEU A 86 12.51 -2.37 17.02
CA LEU A 86 12.43 -0.90 17.00
C LEU A 86 12.64 -0.30 18.40
N ASN A 87 12.08 -0.90 19.45
CA ASN A 87 12.28 -0.42 20.82
C ASN A 87 13.73 -0.62 21.31
N HIS A 88 14.40 -1.71 20.93
CA HIS A 88 15.81 -1.97 21.26
C HIS A 88 16.79 -1.11 20.46
N LEU A 89 16.43 -0.63 19.27
CA LEU A 89 17.22 0.31 18.45
C LEU A 89 17.02 1.78 18.86
N VAL A 90 15.82 2.13 19.34
CA VAL A 90 15.49 3.50 19.77
C VAL A 90 16.29 3.91 21.01
N LEU A 91 16.56 3.02 21.96
CA LEU A 91 17.37 3.36 23.14
C LEU A 91 18.82 3.75 22.80
N PRO A 92 19.58 2.95 22.00
CA PRO A 92 20.93 3.29 21.53
C PRO A 92 20.96 4.49 20.60
N ALA A 93 20.03 4.60 19.65
CA ALA A 93 19.98 5.75 18.74
C ALA A 93 19.64 7.06 19.47
N ALA A 94 18.77 7.00 20.49
CA ALA A 94 18.48 8.13 21.36
C ALA A 94 19.67 8.48 22.27
N THR A 95 20.42 7.51 22.79
CA THR A 95 21.63 7.77 23.59
C THR A 95 22.78 8.30 22.75
N ILE A 96 23.00 7.78 21.54
CA ILE A 96 24.00 8.31 20.60
C ILE A 96 23.60 9.72 20.17
N SER A 97 22.34 9.98 19.82
CA SER A 97 21.87 11.32 19.48
C SER A 97 22.01 12.27 20.68
N LEU A 98 21.68 11.82 21.89
CA LEU A 98 21.82 12.60 23.13
C LEU A 98 23.28 12.90 23.46
N LEU A 99 24.21 11.94 23.28
CA LEU A 99 25.65 12.12 23.49
C LEU A 99 26.29 13.01 22.42
N THR A 100 25.85 12.90 21.17
CA THR A 100 26.29 13.79 20.08
C THR A 100 25.76 15.21 20.30
N PHE A 101 24.52 15.32 20.81
CA PHE A 101 23.90 16.58 21.19
C PHE A 101 24.58 17.21 22.42
N LEU A 102 24.90 16.44 23.46
CA LEU A 102 25.68 16.88 24.64
C LEU A 102 27.13 17.25 24.26
N GLY A 103 27.74 16.50 23.34
CA GLY A 103 29.06 16.81 22.79
C GLY A 103 29.07 18.11 22.00
N GLY A 104 28.02 18.39 21.22
CA GLY A 104 27.81 19.69 20.57
C GLY A 104 27.49 20.82 21.56
N PHE A 105 26.74 20.52 22.63
CA PHE A 105 26.34 21.48 23.67
C PHE A 105 27.52 22.02 24.49
N LEU A 106 28.63 21.28 24.56
CA LEU A 106 29.87 21.72 25.23
C LEU A 106 30.77 22.60 24.34
N ILE A 107 30.43 22.79 23.05
CA ILE A 107 31.27 23.49 22.06
C ILE A 107 30.83 24.95 21.82
N ILE A 108 29.65 25.38 22.29
CA ILE A 108 29.03 26.63 21.85
C ILE A 108 29.12 27.72 22.93
N LYS A 109 29.75 28.86 22.58
CA LYS A 109 29.73 30.09 23.38
C LYS A 109 28.29 30.54 23.63
N GLU A 110 28.00 30.97 24.85
CA GLU A 110 26.67 31.35 25.39
C GLU A 110 25.76 32.21 24.49
N GLY A 111 26.32 32.99 23.56
CA GLY A 111 25.56 33.85 22.63
C GLY A 111 24.86 33.13 21.46
N ASP A 112 25.37 31.99 20.98
CA ASP A 112 24.76 31.23 19.87
C ASP A 112 23.69 30.23 20.34
N MET A 113 23.68 29.92 21.63
CA MET A 113 22.79 28.94 22.27
C MET A 113 21.31 29.33 22.16
N GLN A 114 20.96 30.62 22.15
CA GLN A 114 19.57 31.04 22.07
C GLN A 114 18.97 30.76 20.68
N LYS A 115 19.73 31.08 19.63
CA LYS A 115 19.32 30.87 18.24
C LYS A 115 19.19 29.37 17.92
N GLU A 116 20.14 28.56 18.38
CA GLU A 116 20.06 27.11 18.22
C GLU A 116 18.97 26.48 19.08
N ARG A 117 18.75 26.92 20.33
CA ARG A 117 17.61 26.50 21.14
C ARG A 117 16.28 26.83 20.48
N ASP A 118 16.18 27.99 19.84
CA ASP A 118 14.97 28.40 19.10
C ASP A 118 14.79 27.56 17.83
N GLN A 119 15.88 27.20 17.13
CA GLN A 119 15.83 26.25 16.02
C GLN A 119 15.46 24.84 16.47
N LEU A 120 15.99 24.37 17.60
CA LEU A 120 15.68 23.08 18.17
C LEU A 120 14.23 23.02 18.66
N LYS A 121 13.74 24.07 19.32
CA LYS A 121 12.33 24.20 19.71
C LYS A 121 11.44 24.21 18.48
N LYS A 122 11.81 24.90 17.40
CA LYS A 122 11.05 24.86 16.13
C LYS A 122 11.06 23.47 15.50
N ALA A 123 12.21 22.78 15.50
CA ALA A 123 12.33 21.42 14.98
C ALA A 123 11.55 20.41 15.82
N GLN A 124 11.60 20.54 17.15
CA GLN A 124 10.83 19.73 18.09
C GLN A 124 9.33 20.03 17.96
N GLN A 125 8.92 21.29 17.87
CA GLN A 125 7.53 21.68 17.61
C GLN A 125 7.05 21.17 16.25
N ALA A 126 7.88 21.21 15.21
CA ALA A 126 7.56 20.64 13.90
C ALA A 126 7.42 19.11 13.96
N PHE A 127 8.28 18.43 14.71
CA PHE A 127 8.24 16.99 14.95
C PHE A 127 7.03 16.58 15.81
N GLU A 128 6.72 17.33 16.86
CA GLU A 128 5.55 17.13 17.73
C GLU A 128 4.25 17.45 16.98
N ALA A 129 4.22 18.51 16.17
CA ALA A 129 3.10 18.82 15.29
C ALA A 129 2.88 17.71 14.26
N GLN A 130 3.95 17.11 13.73
CA GLN A 130 3.86 15.93 12.88
C GLN A 130 3.33 14.70 13.63
N ARG A 131 3.51 14.58 14.96
CA ARG A 131 2.99 13.46 15.76
C ARG A 131 1.63 13.73 16.40
N LYS A 132 1.04 14.91 16.18
CA LYS A 132 -0.31 15.22 16.64
C LYS A 132 -1.30 15.01 15.50
N SER A 133 -2.26 14.10 15.71
CA SER A 133 -3.36 13.88 14.78
C SER A 133 -4.09 15.19 14.48
N GLN A 134 -4.28 15.50 13.21
CA GLN A 134 -5.14 16.59 12.74
C GLN A 134 -6.48 16.05 12.23
N LEU A 135 -6.54 14.75 11.96
CA LEU A 135 -7.76 14.05 11.55
C LEU A 135 -8.72 13.91 12.74
N THR A 136 -9.85 14.59 12.69
CA THR A 136 -10.90 14.56 13.74
C THR A 136 -12.07 13.64 13.40
N ARG A 137 -12.14 13.17 12.15
CA ARG A 137 -13.12 12.20 11.63
C ARG A 137 -12.57 11.54 10.36
N LEU A 138 -13.11 10.40 9.98
CA LEU A 138 -12.76 9.70 8.74
C LEU A 138 -14.04 9.35 7.96
N ARG A 139 -14.30 10.09 6.88
CA ARG A 139 -15.38 9.77 5.95
C ARG A 139 -14.83 8.95 4.78
N ILE A 140 -15.51 7.86 4.47
CA ILE A 140 -15.14 6.90 3.43
C ILE A 140 -16.11 7.02 2.27
N GLY A 141 -15.60 7.39 1.10
CA GLY A 141 -16.36 7.42 -0.14
C GLY A 141 -16.18 6.13 -0.91
N TRP A 142 -17.28 5.46 -1.24
CA TRP A 142 -17.28 4.25 -2.04
C TRP A 142 -17.53 4.57 -3.51
N LEU A 143 -16.97 3.78 -4.42
CA LEU A 143 -17.53 3.72 -5.77
C LEU A 143 -18.99 3.31 -5.70
N PRO A 144 -19.84 3.71 -6.67
CA PRO A 144 -21.28 3.48 -6.63
C PRO A 144 -21.62 2.05 -6.24
N ILE A 145 -22.45 1.94 -5.18
CA ILE A 145 -22.90 0.68 -4.59
C ILE A 145 -23.63 -0.13 -5.69
N GLY A 146 -23.16 -1.35 -5.96
CA GLY A 146 -23.46 -2.13 -7.18
C GLY A 146 -22.22 -2.44 -8.05
N ASN A 147 -21.07 -1.84 -7.71
CA ASN A 147 -19.75 -2.19 -8.27
C ASN A 147 -18.88 -3.02 -7.33
N SER A 148 -19.31 -3.21 -6.09
CA SER A 148 -18.73 -4.17 -5.14
C SER A 148 -19.47 -5.51 -5.28
N PRO A 149 -18.75 -6.65 -5.22
CA PRO A 149 -19.42 -7.93 -5.10
C PRO A 149 -20.32 -7.93 -3.85
N GLY A 150 -21.66 -7.94 -4.03
CA GLY A 150 -22.63 -8.18 -2.95
C GLY A 150 -23.76 -7.16 -2.84
N GLY A 151 -23.83 -6.17 -3.74
CA GLY A 151 -24.88 -5.13 -3.67
C GLY A 151 -24.66 -4.12 -2.54
N LYS A 152 -25.71 -3.78 -1.79
CA LYS A 152 -25.65 -2.83 -0.66
C LYS A 152 -24.80 -3.38 0.48
N VAL A 153 -23.55 -2.95 0.52
CA VAL A 153 -22.60 -3.27 1.60
C VAL A 153 -23.06 -2.59 2.89
N ASP A 154 -23.41 -3.38 3.92
CA ASP A 154 -23.59 -2.85 5.27
C ASP A 154 -22.21 -2.56 5.87
N THR A 155 -21.86 -1.28 5.92
CA THR A 155 -20.57 -0.80 6.42
C THR A 155 -20.58 -0.51 7.92
N SER A 156 -21.69 -0.73 8.62
CA SER A 156 -21.85 -0.29 10.02
C SER A 156 -20.80 -0.90 10.94
N ASN A 157 -20.61 -2.22 10.87
CA ASN A 157 -19.60 -2.92 11.68
C ASN A 157 -18.18 -2.50 11.30
N PHE A 158 -17.91 -2.35 10.02
CA PHE A 158 -16.62 -1.87 9.52
C PHE A 158 -16.29 -0.46 10.03
N ASN A 159 -17.24 0.47 9.93
CA ASN A 159 -17.08 1.85 10.39
C ASN A 159 -16.86 1.90 11.92
N ASN A 160 -17.66 1.15 12.69
CA ASN A 160 -17.55 1.11 14.15
C ASN A 160 -16.19 0.58 14.60
N SER A 161 -15.69 -0.48 13.98
CA SER A 161 -14.37 -1.06 14.31
C SER A 161 -13.23 -0.11 13.96
N LEU A 162 -13.28 0.57 12.80
CA LEU A 162 -12.32 1.62 12.48
C LEU A 162 -12.40 2.80 13.47
N ALA A 163 -13.60 3.18 13.91
CA ALA A 163 -13.77 4.26 14.88
C ALA A 163 -13.13 3.92 16.22
N ASN A 164 -13.27 2.68 16.68
CA ASN A 164 -12.62 2.19 17.89
C ASN A 164 -11.08 2.20 17.77
N LEU A 165 -10.54 1.75 16.64
CA LEU A 165 -9.08 1.72 16.39
C LEU A 165 -8.47 3.13 16.28
N LEU A 166 -9.20 4.06 15.65
CA LEU A 166 -8.71 5.41 15.39
C LEU A 166 -9.05 6.40 16.51
N GLY A 167 -10.00 6.08 17.39
CA GLY A 167 -10.49 7.00 18.42
C GLY A 167 -11.16 8.25 17.84
N ILE A 168 -11.68 8.18 16.62
CA ILE A 168 -12.40 9.27 15.94
C ILE A 168 -13.65 8.72 15.25
N PRO A 169 -14.68 9.56 14.99
CA PRO A 169 -15.85 9.14 14.23
C PRO A 169 -15.47 8.67 12.82
N VAL A 170 -16.03 7.54 12.40
CA VAL A 170 -15.89 6.99 11.04
C VAL A 170 -17.27 6.80 10.42
N SER A 171 -17.45 7.26 9.18
CA SER A 171 -18.69 7.07 8.43
C SER A 171 -18.39 6.70 6.98
N SER A 172 -19.29 5.92 6.39
CA SER A 172 -19.32 5.69 4.95
C SER A 172 -20.38 6.60 4.32
N GLU A 173 -19.96 7.39 3.33
CA GLU A 173 -20.79 8.43 2.72
C GLU A 173 -21.33 7.97 1.37
N SER A 174 -22.58 8.31 1.08
CA SER A 174 -23.16 8.18 -0.26
C SER A 174 -22.73 9.37 -1.10
N ILE A 175 -21.91 9.13 -2.13
CA ILE A 175 -21.20 10.19 -2.85
C ILE A 175 -21.87 10.61 -4.16
N GLY A 176 -22.52 9.65 -4.83
CA GLY A 176 -23.09 9.81 -6.16
C GLY A 176 -23.28 8.46 -6.85
N SER A 177 -23.61 8.50 -8.13
CA SER A 177 -23.89 7.32 -8.96
C SER A 177 -22.79 7.01 -9.98
N THR A 178 -21.73 7.83 -10.05
CA THR A 178 -20.59 7.63 -10.98
C THR A 178 -19.25 7.51 -10.26
N TYR A 179 -18.25 6.94 -10.92
CA TYR A 179 -16.90 6.86 -10.36
C TYR A 179 -16.27 8.25 -10.23
N THR A 180 -16.60 9.14 -11.17
CA THR A 180 -16.19 10.54 -11.16
C THR A 180 -16.70 11.27 -9.92
N ASP A 181 -17.89 10.94 -9.42
CA ASP A 181 -18.42 11.54 -8.18
C ASP A 181 -17.55 11.19 -6.97
N THR A 182 -17.14 9.93 -6.84
CA THR A 182 -16.23 9.46 -5.77
C THR A 182 -14.87 10.13 -5.86
N VAL A 183 -14.30 10.24 -7.06
CA VAL A 183 -13.03 10.95 -7.29
C VAL A 183 -13.15 12.43 -6.93
N ASN A 184 -14.22 13.11 -7.35
CA ASN A 184 -14.45 14.52 -7.04
C ASN A 184 -14.70 14.74 -5.54
N ALA A 185 -15.37 13.81 -4.85
CA ALA A 185 -15.56 13.91 -3.41
C ALA A 185 -14.25 13.83 -2.63
N LEU A 186 -13.34 12.95 -3.06
CA LEU A 186 -12.00 12.86 -2.48
C LEU A 186 -11.24 14.16 -2.73
N ALA A 187 -11.28 14.67 -3.97
CA ALA A 187 -10.59 15.90 -4.35
C ALA A 187 -11.11 17.16 -3.61
N GLN A 188 -12.42 17.22 -3.36
CA GLN A 188 -13.09 18.34 -2.69
C GLN A 188 -13.06 18.23 -1.16
N GLY A 189 -12.48 17.16 -0.60
CA GLY A 189 -12.49 16.92 0.85
C GLY A 189 -13.89 16.64 1.41
N ARG A 190 -14.83 16.18 0.57
CA ARG A 190 -16.12 15.61 1.05
C ARG A 190 -15.90 14.27 1.75
N VAL A 191 -14.84 13.55 1.36
CA VAL A 191 -14.35 12.34 2.05
C VAL A 191 -12.84 12.40 2.24
N GLU A 192 -12.34 11.77 3.29
CA GLU A 192 -10.92 11.66 3.57
C GLU A 192 -10.30 10.45 2.87
N VAL A 193 -11.06 9.37 2.74
CA VAL A 193 -10.66 8.11 2.09
C VAL A 193 -11.60 7.79 0.94
N GLY A 194 -11.04 7.38 -0.20
CA GLY A 194 -11.75 6.88 -1.36
C GLY A 194 -11.46 5.40 -1.58
N TRP A 195 -12.53 4.61 -1.67
CA TRP A 195 -12.51 3.22 -2.12
C TRP A 195 -12.64 3.21 -3.63
N LEU A 196 -11.53 3.14 -4.35
CA LEU A 196 -11.47 3.40 -5.78
C LEU A 196 -11.15 2.12 -6.58
N GLY A 197 -11.41 2.19 -7.89
CA GLY A 197 -10.83 1.28 -8.86
C GLY A 197 -9.45 1.78 -9.30
N PRO A 198 -8.53 0.90 -9.75
CA PRO A 198 -7.17 1.29 -10.14
C PRO A 198 -7.10 2.51 -11.09
N PHE A 199 -7.88 2.51 -12.17
CA PHE A 199 -7.93 3.59 -13.16
C PHE A 199 -8.53 4.88 -12.60
N SER A 200 -9.63 4.80 -11.85
CA SER A 200 -10.19 5.98 -11.15
C SER A 200 -9.22 6.58 -10.12
N TYR A 201 -8.39 5.76 -9.47
CA TYR A 201 -7.31 6.26 -8.61
C TYR A 201 -6.21 6.95 -9.42
N LEU A 202 -5.76 6.39 -10.54
CA LEU A 202 -4.78 7.06 -11.40
C LEU A 202 -5.29 8.43 -11.88
N HIS A 203 -6.58 8.52 -12.22
CA HIS A 203 -7.23 9.81 -12.51
C HIS A 203 -7.19 10.76 -11.31
N ALA A 204 -7.60 10.29 -10.12
CA ALA A 204 -7.57 11.09 -8.90
C ALA A 204 -6.15 11.54 -8.51
N HIS A 205 -5.16 10.67 -8.71
CA HIS A 205 -3.76 10.92 -8.43
C HIS A 205 -3.19 11.98 -9.37
N GLN A 206 -3.30 11.78 -10.69
CA GLN A 206 -2.73 12.71 -11.66
C GLN A 206 -3.42 14.07 -11.67
N LYS A 207 -4.76 14.09 -11.49
CA LYS A 207 -5.53 15.33 -11.56
C LYS A 207 -5.56 16.11 -10.25
N TYR A 208 -5.66 15.40 -9.12
CA TYR A 208 -5.93 16.03 -7.82
C TYR A 208 -4.89 15.70 -6.74
N GLY A 209 -3.88 14.87 -7.03
CA GLY A 209 -2.82 14.51 -6.09
C GLY A 209 -3.25 13.52 -5.01
N ALA A 210 -4.31 12.74 -5.23
CA ALA A 210 -4.70 11.67 -4.31
C ALA A 210 -3.54 10.68 -4.11
N LYS A 211 -3.40 10.14 -2.90
CA LYS A 211 -2.30 9.24 -2.52
C LYS A 211 -2.86 7.86 -2.22
N VAL A 212 -2.35 6.82 -2.86
CA VAL A 212 -2.69 5.45 -2.47
C VAL A 212 -1.99 5.10 -1.16
N ILE A 213 -2.70 4.38 -0.30
CA ILE A 213 -2.16 3.93 0.98
C ILE A 213 -2.21 2.42 1.12
N LEU A 214 -3.24 1.77 0.56
CA LEU A 214 -3.46 0.34 0.63
C LEU A 214 -4.15 -0.14 -0.65
N ARG A 215 -4.21 -1.46 -0.81
CA ARG A 215 -5.07 -2.16 -1.75
C ARG A 215 -5.82 -3.27 -1.05
N GLN A 216 -6.96 -3.65 -1.60
CA GLN A 216 -7.78 -4.74 -1.10
C GLN A 216 -7.07 -6.10 -1.24
N VAL A 217 -7.27 -6.99 -0.28
CA VAL A 217 -6.93 -8.40 -0.37
C VAL A 217 -8.23 -9.18 -0.46
N ARG A 218 -8.36 -9.96 -1.53
CA ARG A 218 -9.53 -10.80 -1.83
C ARG A 218 -9.37 -12.18 -1.21
N THR A 219 -10.43 -12.99 -1.32
CA THR A 219 -10.46 -14.39 -0.91
C THR A 219 -9.19 -15.13 -1.33
N GLU A 220 -8.72 -16.05 -0.47
CA GLU A 220 -7.46 -16.79 -0.66
C GLU A 220 -6.20 -15.91 -0.68
N GLY A 221 -6.28 -14.65 -0.22
CA GLY A 221 -5.13 -13.75 -0.15
C GLY A 221 -4.76 -13.08 -1.47
N GLN A 222 -5.63 -13.17 -2.48
CA GLN A 222 -5.37 -12.63 -3.82
C GLN A 222 -5.35 -11.10 -3.81
N LYS A 223 -4.33 -10.52 -4.46
CA LYS A 223 -4.14 -9.05 -4.57
C LYS A 223 -4.38 -8.55 -6.00
N THR A 224 -5.00 -9.41 -6.80
CA THR A 224 -5.29 -9.18 -8.21
C THR A 224 -6.66 -9.74 -8.55
N TYR A 225 -7.23 -9.28 -9.66
CA TYR A 225 -8.48 -9.75 -10.23
C TYR A 225 -8.42 -9.63 -11.76
N GLN A 226 -9.44 -10.06 -12.50
CA GLN A 226 -9.42 -9.99 -13.97
C GLN A 226 -10.60 -9.15 -14.50
N SER A 227 -10.45 -8.66 -15.74
CA SER A 227 -11.55 -8.18 -16.57
C SER A 227 -12.03 -9.31 -17.46
N TYR A 228 -13.34 -9.53 -17.49
CA TYR A 228 -14.00 -10.49 -18.37
C TYR A 228 -14.82 -9.74 -19.42
N ILE A 229 -14.62 -10.12 -20.68
CA ILE A 229 -15.56 -9.79 -21.76
C ILE A 229 -16.57 -10.93 -21.83
N ILE A 230 -17.85 -10.59 -21.64
CA ILE A 230 -18.95 -11.54 -21.54
C ILE A 230 -19.99 -11.31 -22.62
N VAL A 231 -20.70 -12.38 -22.97
CA VAL A 231 -21.88 -12.37 -23.85
C VAL A 231 -22.99 -13.21 -23.27
N GLY A 232 -24.22 -12.94 -23.69
CA GLY A 232 -25.35 -13.83 -23.41
C GLY A 232 -25.22 -15.14 -24.19
N ALA A 233 -25.62 -16.25 -23.59
CA ALA A 233 -25.55 -17.58 -24.20
C ALA A 233 -26.31 -17.66 -25.54
N ASN A 234 -27.38 -16.86 -25.69
CA ASN A 234 -28.21 -16.78 -26.89
C ASN A 234 -27.80 -15.65 -27.85
N SER A 235 -26.66 -14.98 -27.63
CA SER A 235 -26.21 -13.86 -28.47
C SER A 235 -25.77 -14.28 -29.88
N GLY A 236 -25.44 -15.56 -30.08
CA GLY A 236 -24.79 -16.05 -31.31
C GLY A 236 -23.34 -15.57 -31.49
N ILE A 237 -22.77 -14.90 -30.49
CA ILE A 237 -21.39 -14.39 -30.52
C ILE A 237 -20.49 -15.37 -29.77
N HIS A 238 -19.46 -15.88 -30.44
CA HIS A 238 -18.54 -16.87 -29.89
C HIS A 238 -17.06 -16.46 -29.95
N THR A 239 -16.75 -15.32 -30.57
CA THR A 239 -15.38 -14.81 -30.72
C THR A 239 -15.35 -13.31 -30.49
N LEU A 240 -14.17 -12.77 -30.19
CA LEU A 240 -13.98 -11.32 -30.09
C LEU A 240 -14.32 -10.62 -31.40
N GLN A 241 -13.97 -11.19 -32.55
CA GLN A 241 -14.28 -10.60 -33.87
C GLN A 241 -15.79 -10.48 -34.11
N GLY A 242 -16.60 -11.37 -33.53
CA GLY A 242 -18.06 -11.28 -33.57
C GLY A 242 -18.64 -10.06 -32.85
N LEU A 243 -17.84 -9.34 -32.05
CA LEU A 243 -18.24 -8.08 -31.41
C LEU A 243 -18.25 -6.89 -32.36
N LYS A 244 -17.64 -6.99 -33.55
CA LYS A 244 -17.63 -5.89 -34.52
C LYS A 244 -19.06 -5.49 -34.89
N SER A 245 -19.31 -4.18 -34.90
CA SER A 245 -20.61 -3.57 -35.10
C SER A 245 -21.69 -4.02 -34.09
N GLN A 246 -21.31 -4.59 -32.94
CA GLN A 246 -22.25 -4.91 -31.86
C GLN A 246 -22.29 -3.80 -30.82
N THR A 247 -23.39 -3.74 -30.08
CA THR A 247 -23.47 -2.88 -28.89
C THR A 247 -22.67 -3.53 -27.76
N PHE A 248 -21.80 -2.77 -27.11
CA PHE A 248 -20.94 -3.27 -26.05
C PHE A 248 -21.14 -2.45 -24.78
N ALA A 249 -21.54 -3.11 -23.70
CA ALA A 249 -21.78 -2.46 -22.42
C ALA A 249 -20.48 -2.36 -21.60
N PHE A 250 -19.98 -1.14 -21.49
CA PHE A 250 -18.97 -0.74 -20.51
C PHE A 250 -19.64 -0.33 -19.20
N VAL A 251 -18.87 -0.31 -18.11
CA VAL A 251 -19.38 0.04 -16.77
C VAL A 251 -19.46 1.55 -16.61
N ASP A 252 -18.31 2.18 -16.44
CA ASP A 252 -18.14 3.62 -16.20
C ASP A 252 -16.85 4.04 -16.92
N PRO A 253 -16.75 5.26 -17.45
CA PRO A 253 -15.50 5.79 -17.98
C PRO A 253 -14.27 5.48 -17.12
N LEU A 254 -14.31 5.76 -15.82
CA LEU A 254 -13.16 5.55 -14.93
C LEU A 254 -13.04 4.11 -14.42
N SER A 255 -13.83 3.17 -14.95
CA SER A 255 -13.72 1.75 -14.62
C SER A 255 -12.47 1.12 -15.23
N THR A 256 -11.76 0.33 -14.41
CA THR A 256 -10.57 -0.41 -14.87
C THR A 256 -10.97 -1.65 -15.66
N SER A 257 -11.67 -2.58 -15.00
CA SER A 257 -12.10 -3.86 -15.58
C SER A 257 -13.33 -3.74 -16.48
N GLY A 258 -14.11 -2.67 -16.32
CA GLY A 258 -15.31 -2.42 -17.12
C GLY A 258 -15.14 -1.39 -18.23
N ASN A 259 -13.95 -0.80 -18.43
CA ASN A 259 -13.67 0.14 -19.53
C ASN A 259 -12.21 0.07 -20.03
N LEU A 260 -11.21 0.47 -19.23
CA LEU A 260 -9.82 0.57 -19.69
C LEU A 260 -9.25 -0.75 -20.22
N ILE A 261 -9.35 -1.82 -19.43
CA ILE A 261 -8.80 -3.13 -19.77
C ILE A 261 -9.54 -3.80 -20.93
N PRO A 262 -10.90 -3.84 -21.00
CA PRO A 262 -11.56 -4.43 -22.15
C PRO A 262 -11.26 -3.67 -23.45
N ARG A 263 -11.11 -2.33 -23.41
CA ARG A 263 -10.61 -1.54 -24.57
C ARG A 263 -9.23 -2.01 -25.03
N TYR A 264 -8.31 -2.24 -24.09
CA TYR A 264 -6.97 -2.77 -24.39
C TYR A 264 -7.02 -4.16 -25.02
N VAL A 265 -7.83 -5.07 -24.44
CA VAL A 265 -8.02 -6.44 -24.96
C VAL A 265 -8.58 -6.42 -26.38
N LEU A 266 -9.60 -5.60 -26.64
CA LEU A 266 -10.20 -5.44 -27.98
C LEU A 266 -9.17 -4.89 -28.98
N LYS A 267 -8.45 -3.83 -28.62
CA LYS A 267 -7.45 -3.22 -29.50
C LYS A 267 -6.30 -4.19 -29.83
N LYS A 268 -5.87 -5.00 -28.86
CA LYS A 268 -4.89 -6.09 -29.10
C LYS A 268 -5.43 -7.19 -30.00
N ALA A 269 -6.74 -7.42 -30.00
CA ALA A 269 -7.41 -8.36 -30.90
C ALA A 269 -7.73 -7.78 -32.30
N GLY A 270 -7.24 -6.56 -32.62
CA GLY A 270 -7.49 -5.90 -33.90
C GLY A 270 -8.90 -5.32 -34.04
N ILE A 271 -9.54 -4.99 -32.92
CA ILE A 271 -10.86 -4.36 -32.85
C ILE A 271 -10.67 -2.98 -32.22
N ASP A 272 -10.92 -1.91 -32.97
CA ASP A 272 -10.86 -0.55 -32.44
C ASP A 272 -12.10 -0.31 -31.56
N PRO A 273 -11.96 -0.16 -30.22
CA PRO A 273 -13.12 -0.03 -29.34
C PRO A 273 -13.93 1.26 -29.57
N ASP A 274 -13.37 2.24 -30.28
CA ASP A 274 -14.04 3.52 -30.58
C ASP A 274 -14.73 3.53 -31.95
N LYS A 275 -14.37 2.60 -32.84
CA LYS A 275 -14.87 2.57 -34.23
C LYS A 275 -15.57 1.28 -34.60
N ASP A 276 -15.07 0.15 -34.13
CA ASP A 276 -15.54 -1.17 -34.51
C ASP A 276 -16.69 -1.66 -33.61
N ILE A 277 -17.01 -0.99 -32.51
CA ILE A 277 -18.14 -1.36 -31.62
C ILE A 277 -18.98 -0.13 -31.26
N ARG A 278 -20.24 -0.35 -30.87
CA ARG A 278 -21.11 0.69 -30.31
C ARG A 278 -21.05 0.65 -28.79
N GLY A 279 -20.08 1.35 -28.21
CA GLY A 279 -19.89 1.43 -26.76
C GLY A 279 -21.03 2.18 -26.06
N VAL A 280 -21.54 1.61 -24.96
CA VAL A 280 -22.49 2.27 -24.05
C VAL A 280 -22.02 2.11 -22.61
N TYR A 281 -22.22 3.13 -21.78
CA TYR A 281 -21.93 3.05 -20.35
C TYR A 281 -23.20 2.69 -19.57
N ALA A 282 -23.20 1.53 -18.94
CA ALA A 282 -24.34 1.02 -18.16
C ALA A 282 -24.36 1.54 -16.71
N GLY A 283 -23.26 2.10 -16.21
CA GLY A 283 -23.12 2.72 -14.89
C GLY A 283 -22.53 1.79 -13.81
N SER A 284 -22.86 0.50 -13.82
CA SER A 284 -22.34 -0.46 -12.83
C SER A 284 -22.05 -1.84 -13.42
N HIS A 285 -21.22 -2.63 -12.72
CA HIS A 285 -20.98 -4.04 -13.04
C HIS A 285 -22.28 -4.85 -13.01
N GLU A 286 -23.15 -4.61 -12.03
CA GLU A 286 -24.47 -5.23 -11.93
C GLU A 286 -25.36 -4.92 -13.14
N GLU A 287 -25.42 -3.67 -13.58
CA GLU A 287 -26.20 -3.26 -14.76
C GLU A 287 -25.65 -3.86 -16.08
N VAL A 288 -24.33 -4.01 -16.19
CA VAL A 288 -23.73 -4.74 -17.32
C VAL A 288 -24.11 -6.22 -17.28
N LEU A 289 -23.96 -6.89 -16.13
CA LEU A 289 -24.31 -8.31 -15.96
C LEU A 289 -25.77 -8.57 -16.28
N GLN A 290 -26.67 -7.81 -15.66
CA GLN A 290 -28.11 -7.92 -15.87
C GLN A 290 -28.51 -7.56 -17.31
N GLY A 291 -27.88 -6.55 -17.90
CA GLY A 291 -28.12 -6.14 -19.28
C GLY A 291 -27.70 -7.19 -20.30
N VAL A 292 -26.56 -7.85 -20.10
CA VAL A 292 -26.11 -8.95 -20.97
C VAL A 292 -26.96 -10.20 -20.75
N PHE A 293 -27.27 -10.52 -19.48
CA PHE A 293 -28.09 -11.67 -19.12
C PHE A 293 -29.50 -11.59 -19.72
N SER A 294 -30.13 -10.43 -19.64
CA SER A 294 -31.48 -10.18 -20.19
C SER A 294 -31.52 -9.99 -21.72
N GLY A 295 -30.36 -9.98 -22.38
CA GLY A 295 -30.26 -9.74 -23.83
C GLY A 295 -30.43 -8.27 -24.24
N LYS A 296 -30.51 -7.33 -23.29
CA LYS A 296 -30.50 -5.87 -23.55
C LYS A 296 -29.21 -5.44 -24.25
N TYR A 297 -28.08 -6.03 -23.86
CA TYR A 297 -26.79 -5.84 -24.51
C TYR A 297 -26.27 -7.19 -25.02
N PRO A 298 -25.78 -7.29 -26.26
CA PRO A 298 -25.25 -8.57 -26.76
C PRO A 298 -23.92 -8.94 -26.09
N ALA A 299 -23.15 -7.94 -25.63
CA ALA A 299 -21.89 -8.13 -24.94
C ALA A 299 -21.62 -7.02 -23.92
N GLY A 300 -20.71 -7.28 -22.98
CA GLY A 300 -20.22 -6.28 -22.04
C GLY A 300 -18.94 -6.70 -21.33
N ALA A 301 -18.40 -5.81 -20.49
CA ALA A 301 -17.20 -6.10 -19.70
C ALA A 301 -17.42 -5.89 -18.20
N VAL A 302 -16.96 -6.85 -17.40
CA VAL A 302 -17.07 -6.81 -15.94
C VAL A 302 -15.81 -7.32 -15.24
N SER A 303 -15.69 -7.04 -13.94
CA SER A 303 -14.68 -7.67 -13.10
C SER A 303 -15.01 -9.15 -12.87
N SER A 304 -13.98 -9.99 -12.75
CA SER A 304 -14.13 -11.39 -12.33
C SER A 304 -14.93 -11.53 -11.05
N ASP A 305 -14.72 -10.65 -10.07
CA ASP A 305 -15.38 -10.77 -8.76
C ASP A 305 -16.90 -10.59 -8.83
N ASN A 306 -17.36 -9.54 -9.52
CA ASN A 306 -18.79 -9.32 -9.76
C ASN A 306 -19.40 -10.42 -10.64
N TYR A 307 -18.66 -10.93 -11.64
CA TYR A 307 -19.13 -12.07 -12.44
C TYR A 307 -19.32 -13.32 -11.58
N ASP A 308 -18.30 -13.70 -10.81
CA ASP A 308 -18.31 -14.92 -10.00
C ASP A 308 -19.38 -14.87 -8.92
N LEU A 309 -19.62 -13.69 -8.33
CA LEU A 309 -20.73 -13.51 -7.40
C LEU A 309 -22.09 -13.62 -8.09
N TYR A 310 -22.30 -12.93 -9.21
CA TYR A 310 -23.55 -12.98 -9.95
C TYR A 310 -23.89 -14.43 -10.36
N GLN A 311 -22.90 -15.20 -10.79
CA GLN A 311 -23.07 -16.62 -11.11
C GLN A 311 -23.50 -17.46 -9.89
N LYS A 312 -23.00 -17.15 -8.68
CA LYS A 312 -23.40 -17.84 -7.44
C LYS A 312 -24.84 -17.51 -7.04
N GLU A 313 -25.23 -16.24 -7.14
CA GLU A 313 -26.55 -15.77 -6.73
C GLU A 313 -27.65 -16.15 -7.73
N ALA A 314 -27.41 -15.87 -9.01
CA ALA A 314 -28.41 -16.04 -10.07
C ALA A 314 -28.50 -17.48 -10.59
N ARG A 315 -27.59 -18.38 -10.17
CA ARG A 315 -27.51 -19.81 -10.58
C ARG A 315 -27.66 -20.03 -12.10
N THR A 316 -27.21 -19.07 -12.92
CA THR A 316 -27.59 -18.99 -14.33
C THR A 316 -26.44 -19.37 -15.26
N PRO A 317 -26.56 -20.44 -16.06
CA PRO A 317 -25.55 -20.82 -17.05
C PRO A 317 -25.56 -19.92 -18.31
N SER A 318 -26.26 -18.78 -18.28
CA SER A 318 -26.62 -17.99 -19.46
C SER A 318 -25.59 -16.92 -19.85
N LEU A 319 -24.47 -16.80 -19.15
CA LEU A 319 -23.37 -15.90 -19.51
C LEU A 319 -22.14 -16.69 -19.93
N ILE A 320 -21.52 -16.28 -21.03
CA ILE A 320 -20.32 -16.91 -21.58
C ILE A 320 -19.18 -15.89 -21.55
N ILE A 321 -18.01 -16.31 -21.05
CA ILE A 321 -16.78 -15.51 -21.07
C ILE A 321 -16.10 -15.70 -22.43
N LEU A 322 -16.00 -14.64 -23.23
CA LEU A 322 -15.26 -14.64 -24.50
C LEU A 322 -13.76 -14.42 -24.29
N ALA A 323 -13.40 -13.59 -23.33
CA ALA A 323 -12.00 -13.30 -23.02
C ALA A 323 -11.80 -12.95 -21.54
N LYS A 324 -10.63 -13.31 -21.03
CA LYS A 324 -10.12 -12.91 -19.71
C LYS A 324 -8.87 -12.08 -19.90
N SER A 325 -8.73 -10.98 -19.17
CA SER A 325 -7.49 -10.19 -19.17
C SER A 325 -6.37 -10.90 -18.40
N PHE A 326 -5.17 -10.35 -18.46
CA PHE A 326 -4.13 -10.62 -17.46
C PHE A 326 -4.58 -10.16 -16.05
N PRO A 327 -3.93 -10.62 -14.96
CA PRO A 327 -4.25 -10.17 -13.60
C PRO A 327 -4.01 -8.67 -13.40
N ILE A 328 -5.03 -7.97 -12.93
CA ILE A 328 -5.03 -6.54 -12.64
C ILE A 328 -4.84 -6.35 -11.12
N PRO A 329 -3.99 -5.44 -10.64
CA PRO A 329 -3.90 -5.10 -9.22
C PRO A 329 -5.27 -4.73 -8.63
N SER A 330 -5.57 -5.22 -7.43
CA SER A 330 -6.83 -4.98 -6.74
C SER A 330 -7.06 -3.48 -6.40
N GLY A 331 -8.32 -3.16 -6.08
CA GLY A 331 -8.78 -1.79 -5.86
C GLY A 331 -7.98 -1.06 -4.76
N PRO A 332 -7.50 0.16 -5.03
CA PRO A 332 -6.79 0.98 -4.05
C PRO A 332 -7.73 1.59 -3.01
N ILE A 333 -7.20 1.73 -1.81
CA ILE A 333 -7.67 2.66 -0.79
C ILE A 333 -6.77 3.88 -0.88
N ALA A 334 -7.35 5.02 -1.24
CA ALA A 334 -6.63 6.27 -1.44
C ALA A 334 -7.10 7.35 -0.47
N VAL A 335 -6.20 8.25 -0.11
CA VAL A 335 -6.50 9.44 0.69
C VAL A 335 -6.39 10.70 -0.16
N ARG A 336 -7.10 11.75 0.24
CA ARG A 336 -6.94 13.09 -0.35
C ARG A 336 -5.53 13.64 -0.07
N LYS A 337 -5.07 14.54 -0.96
CA LYS A 337 -3.67 15.00 -1.03
C LYS A 337 -3.12 15.61 0.27
N ASP A 338 -3.99 16.25 1.04
CA ASP A 338 -3.66 17.11 2.18
C ASP A 338 -3.74 16.41 3.55
N ILE A 339 -3.97 15.08 3.58
CA ILE A 339 -3.80 14.31 4.81
C ILE A 339 -2.31 14.24 5.15
N GLN A 340 -1.96 14.66 6.37
CA GLN A 340 -0.59 14.60 6.88
C GLN A 340 -0.11 13.16 7.06
N LEU A 341 1.20 12.94 6.94
CA LEU A 341 1.80 11.61 6.97
C LEU A 341 1.43 10.79 8.22
N TYR A 342 1.39 11.42 9.39
CA TYR A 342 1.04 10.73 10.63
C TYR A 342 -0.38 10.18 10.62
N ASP A 343 -1.35 10.95 10.11
CA ASP A 343 -2.73 10.47 9.98
C ASP A 343 -2.88 9.41 8.89
N VAL A 344 -2.10 9.51 7.80
CA VAL A 344 -2.00 8.43 6.80
C VAL A 344 -1.53 7.13 7.45
N LEU A 345 -0.46 7.17 8.24
CA LEU A 345 0.09 5.99 8.91
C LEU A 345 -0.91 5.41 9.92
N ARG A 346 -1.64 6.25 10.67
CA ARG A 346 -2.69 5.81 11.60
C ARG A 346 -3.84 5.12 10.87
N VAL A 347 -4.31 5.70 9.76
CA VAL A 347 -5.36 5.10 8.93
C VAL A 347 -4.87 3.78 8.33
N GLN A 348 -3.64 3.72 7.83
CA GLN A 348 -3.06 2.48 7.32
C GLN A 348 -3.00 1.39 8.39
N ASP A 349 -2.53 1.71 9.59
CA ASP A 349 -2.42 0.77 10.71
C ASP A 349 -3.80 0.23 11.12
N ALA A 350 -4.80 1.12 11.24
CA ALA A 350 -6.17 0.73 11.57
C ALA A 350 -6.77 -0.21 10.52
N PHE A 351 -6.62 0.09 9.22
CA PHE A 351 -7.11 -0.81 8.16
C PHE A 351 -6.38 -2.15 8.16
N LEU A 352 -5.06 -2.18 8.35
CA LEU A 352 -4.27 -3.41 8.36
C LEU A 352 -4.60 -4.32 9.54
N THR A 353 -5.02 -3.75 10.68
CA THR A 353 -5.27 -4.48 11.93
C THR A 353 -6.75 -4.75 12.21
N ILE A 354 -7.69 -4.17 11.44
CA ILE A 354 -9.13 -4.26 11.70
C ILE A 354 -9.68 -5.68 11.81
N GLY A 355 -9.09 -6.64 11.10
CA GLY A 355 -9.51 -8.03 11.10
C GLY A 355 -8.80 -8.91 12.14
N GLU A 356 -7.87 -8.39 12.95
CA GLU A 356 -7.09 -9.21 13.88
C GLU A 356 -7.93 -9.75 15.04
N SER A 357 -8.83 -8.92 15.59
CA SER A 357 -9.72 -9.33 16.68
C SER A 357 -11.00 -10.00 16.21
N ASP A 358 -11.51 -9.61 15.04
CA ASP A 358 -12.70 -10.17 14.43
C ASP A 358 -12.60 -10.14 12.89
N PRO A 359 -12.11 -11.24 12.26
CA PRO A 359 -12.01 -11.34 10.82
C PRO A 359 -13.36 -11.20 10.09
N ALA A 360 -14.48 -11.45 10.78
CA ALA A 360 -15.81 -11.39 10.16
C ALA A 360 -16.20 -9.96 9.75
N ILE A 361 -15.61 -8.93 10.36
CA ILE A 361 -15.78 -7.53 9.96
C ILE A 361 -15.44 -7.35 8.47
N LEU A 362 -14.38 -8.00 7.99
CA LEU A 362 -13.94 -7.86 6.60
C LEU A 362 -14.87 -8.59 5.62
N ASN A 363 -15.50 -9.68 6.06
CA ASN A 363 -16.50 -10.39 5.27
C ASN A 363 -17.72 -9.50 4.96
N THR A 364 -18.10 -8.59 5.87
CA THR A 364 -19.24 -7.67 5.66
C THR A 364 -19.04 -6.74 4.45
N ILE A 365 -17.78 -6.50 4.07
CA ILE A 365 -17.41 -5.65 2.94
C ILE A 365 -16.85 -6.44 1.75
N GLY A 366 -16.85 -7.77 1.81
CA GLY A 366 -16.44 -8.65 0.70
C GLY A 366 -14.93 -8.82 0.51
N PHE A 367 -14.12 -8.57 1.54
CA PHE A 367 -12.66 -8.69 1.50
C PHE A 367 -12.13 -9.51 2.67
N VAL A 368 -10.86 -9.92 2.61
CA VAL A 368 -10.21 -10.67 3.71
C VAL A 368 -9.04 -9.90 4.32
N GLY A 369 -8.75 -8.70 3.82
CA GLY A 369 -7.74 -7.82 4.40
C GLY A 369 -7.28 -6.73 3.46
N PHE A 370 -6.16 -6.10 3.83
CA PHE A 370 -5.53 -5.04 3.07
C PHE A 370 -4.02 -5.28 2.97
N ALA A 371 -3.42 -4.78 1.91
CA ALA A 371 -1.98 -4.80 1.71
C ALA A 371 -1.49 -3.40 1.34
N LYS A 372 -0.25 -3.07 1.72
CA LYS A 372 0.38 -1.82 1.28
C LYS A 372 0.40 -1.73 -0.24
N ALA A 373 0.13 -0.54 -0.74
CA ALA A 373 0.22 -0.19 -2.15
C ALA A 373 0.89 1.18 -2.29
N THR A 374 1.56 1.36 -3.42
CA THR A 374 2.25 2.58 -3.86
C THR A 374 1.81 2.90 -5.28
N ASP A 375 2.14 4.09 -5.79
CA ASP A 375 1.82 4.48 -7.17
C ASP A 375 2.37 3.44 -8.17
N ASP A 376 3.56 2.87 -7.92
CA ASP A 376 4.18 1.80 -8.71
C ASP A 376 3.35 0.52 -8.80
N THR A 377 2.45 0.27 -7.84
CA THR A 377 1.54 -0.88 -7.86
C THR A 377 0.64 -0.84 -9.09
N TYR A 378 0.38 0.34 -9.64
CA TYR A 378 -0.56 0.56 -10.75
C TYR A 378 0.13 1.03 -12.04
N LYS A 379 1.47 0.98 -12.12
CA LYS A 379 2.23 1.53 -13.25
C LYS A 379 1.87 0.93 -14.61
N GLU A 380 1.54 -0.36 -14.67
CA GLU A 380 1.18 -1.05 -15.92
C GLU A 380 -0.07 -0.41 -16.57
N LEU A 381 -0.98 0.13 -15.76
CA LEU A 381 -2.18 0.78 -16.28
C LEU A 381 -1.87 2.13 -16.94
N LEU A 382 -0.76 2.79 -16.57
CA LEU A 382 -0.28 4.00 -17.24
C LEU A 382 0.17 3.67 -18.67
N GLU A 383 0.91 2.57 -18.83
CA GLU A 383 1.38 2.09 -20.14
C GLU A 383 0.19 1.70 -21.03
N ILE A 384 -0.82 1.05 -20.45
CA ILE A 384 -2.06 0.69 -21.17
C ILE A 384 -2.84 1.93 -21.60
N ALA A 385 -3.02 2.91 -20.71
CA ALA A 385 -3.68 4.17 -21.06
C ALA A 385 -2.93 4.88 -22.20
N SER A 386 -1.60 4.92 -22.15
CA SER A 386 -0.78 5.47 -23.23
C SER A 386 -0.96 4.71 -24.54
N TYR A 387 -0.99 3.37 -24.52
CA TYR A 387 -1.25 2.54 -25.71
C TYR A 387 -2.63 2.80 -26.31
N LEU A 388 -3.61 3.15 -25.47
CA LEU A 388 -4.95 3.53 -25.87
C LEU A 388 -5.08 5.00 -26.26
N ASN A 389 -4.00 5.80 -26.19
CA ASN A 389 -4.01 7.26 -26.41
C ASN A 389 -4.95 8.01 -25.45
N ILE A 390 -5.06 7.54 -24.20
CA ILE A 390 -5.89 8.14 -23.16
C ILE A 390 -5.04 9.06 -22.28
N ASP A 391 -5.35 10.36 -22.28
CA ASP A 391 -4.87 11.31 -21.26
C ASP A 391 -5.68 11.10 -19.98
N ILE A 392 -5.15 10.32 -19.05
CA ILE A 392 -5.85 9.92 -17.82
C ILE A 392 -6.33 11.16 -17.07
N SER A 393 -5.56 12.25 -16.98
CA SER A 393 -5.91 13.45 -16.22
C SER A 393 -7.14 14.19 -16.78
N LYS A 394 -7.46 14.01 -18.06
CA LYS A 394 -8.58 14.66 -18.75
C LYS A 394 -9.70 13.69 -19.15
N TYR A 395 -9.50 12.40 -18.94
CA TYR A 395 -10.41 11.37 -19.39
C TYR A 395 -11.78 11.46 -18.72
N ASN A 396 -12.84 11.41 -19.52
CA ASN A 396 -14.24 11.48 -19.10
C ASN A 396 -15.17 10.48 -19.82
N GLY A 397 -14.63 9.57 -20.65
CA GLY A 397 -15.40 8.56 -21.39
C GLY A 397 -15.01 8.49 -22.84
#